data_AF-A0A2V5V145-F1
#
_entry.id   AF-A0A2V5V145-F1
#
_cell.length_a   1.000
_cell.length_b   1.000
_cell.length_c   1.000
_cell.angle_alpha   90.00
_cell.angle_beta   90.00
_cell.angle_gamma   90.00
#
_symmetry.space_group_name_H-M   'P 1'
#
loop_
_entity.id
_entity.type
_entity.pdbx_description
1 polymer ?
#
loop_
_entity_poly.entity_id
_entity_poly.type
_entity_poly.pdbx_seq_one_letter_code
_entity_poly.pdbx_strand_id
1 'polypeptide(L)'
;MENTATGRYSLHEATTGGGNTATGHSAMREEITGSFNTATGDQALNNDTGGNYNTATGNRAMFNSNGSYNAAYGAYALYNNQAGSNTAIGYVASYNNTGGSGNTSLGSGALQFNT
;
A
#
# COMPACT_ATOMS: atom_id res chain seq x y z
N MET A 1 -11.61 7.39 -16.23
CA MET A 1 -10.90 6.78 -15.09
C MET A 1 -10.52 5.39 -15.54
N GLU A 2 -9.25 5.16 -15.86
CA GLU A 2 -8.78 3.87 -16.38
C GLU A 2 -7.96 3.18 -15.30
N ASN A 3 -8.35 1.96 -14.94
CA ASN A 3 -7.67 1.12 -13.94
C ASN A 3 -7.42 -0.27 -14.54
N THR A 4 -6.34 -0.92 -14.14
CA THR A 4 -6.02 -2.30 -14.53
C THR A 4 -6.19 -3.22 -13.33
N ALA A 5 -7.08 -4.21 -13.43
CA ALA A 5 -7.39 -5.13 -12.32
C ALA A 5 -7.23 -6.60 -12.77
N THR A 6 -6.40 -7.37 -12.08
CA THR A 6 -6.24 -8.81 -12.30
C THR A 6 -6.29 -9.55 -10.97
N GLY A 7 -7.29 -10.41 -10.78
CA GLY A 7 -7.50 -11.16 -9.55
C GLY A 7 -8.95 -11.08 -9.06
N ARG A 8 -9.36 -12.03 -8.21
CA ARG A 8 -10.71 -12.01 -7.64
C ARG A 8 -10.79 -10.87 -6.61
N TYR A 9 -11.80 -10.01 -6.74
CA TYR A 9 -12.06 -8.82 -5.90
C TYR A 9 -10.99 -7.72 -5.96
N SER A 10 -10.11 -7.70 -6.97
CA SER A 10 -9.22 -6.55 -7.18
C SER A 10 -10.02 -5.33 -7.64
N LEU A 11 -9.76 -4.17 -7.05
CA LEU A 11 -10.47 -2.90 -7.34
C LEU A 11 -12.02 -2.99 -7.24
N HIS A 12 -12.54 -3.85 -6.36
CA HIS A 12 -13.97 -4.13 -6.28
C HIS A 12 -14.81 -2.91 -5.87
N GLU A 13 -14.31 -2.06 -4.96
CA GLU A 13 -15.02 -0.88 -4.44
C GLU A 13 -14.43 0.46 -4.95
N ALA A 14 -13.59 0.45 -5.99
CA ALA A 14 -12.98 1.68 -6.51
C ALA A 14 -14.00 2.61 -7.16
N THR A 15 -14.30 3.75 -6.51
CA THR A 15 -15.43 4.63 -6.91
C THR A 15 -15.04 5.84 -7.74
N THR A 16 -13.95 6.55 -7.42
CA THR A 16 -13.58 7.82 -8.10
C THR A 16 -12.09 7.99 -8.44
N GLY A 17 -11.26 7.01 -8.12
CA GLY A 17 -9.82 7.00 -8.41
C GLY A 17 -9.47 6.50 -9.83
N GLY A 18 -8.45 7.08 -10.46
CA GLY A 18 -7.98 6.68 -11.80
C GLY A 18 -6.48 6.37 -11.84
N GLY A 19 -6.06 5.54 -12.80
CA GLY A 19 -4.66 5.19 -13.02
C GLY A 19 -4.13 4.13 -12.07
N ASN A 20 -5.00 3.32 -11.46
CA ASN A 20 -4.62 2.30 -10.49
C ASN A 20 -4.33 0.95 -11.18
N THR A 21 -3.29 0.25 -10.75
CA THR A 21 -2.96 -1.10 -11.20
C THR A 21 -3.00 -2.07 -10.01
N ALA A 22 -3.90 -3.04 -10.03
CA ALA A 22 -4.09 -4.02 -8.98
C ALA A 22 -3.95 -5.46 -9.52
N THR A 23 -2.96 -6.20 -9.05
CA THR A 23 -2.72 -7.60 -9.39
C THR A 23 -2.64 -8.46 -8.13
N GLY A 24 -3.65 -9.30 -7.92
CA GLY A 24 -3.74 -10.17 -6.74
C GLY A 24 -5.17 -10.32 -6.24
N HIS A 25 -5.41 -11.33 -5.42
CA HIS A 25 -6.69 -11.48 -4.75
C HIS A 25 -6.92 -10.31 -3.78
N SER A 26 -8.05 -9.61 -3.95
CA SER A 26 -8.43 -8.44 -3.15
C SER A 26 -7.38 -7.30 -3.10
N ALA A 27 -6.49 -7.20 -4.09
CA ALA A 27 -5.59 -6.04 -4.20
C ALA A 27 -6.41 -4.76 -4.44
N MET A 28 -6.18 -3.69 -3.67
CA MET A 28 -6.95 -2.43 -3.74
C MET A 28 -8.47 -2.60 -3.64
N ARG A 29 -8.95 -3.55 -2.83
CA ARG A 29 -10.39 -3.85 -2.78
C ARG A 29 -11.22 -2.68 -2.27
N GLU A 30 -10.78 -2.00 -1.23
CA GLU A 30 -11.52 -0.94 -0.52
C GLU A 30 -10.92 0.47 -0.79
N GLU A 31 -10.15 0.61 -1.88
CA GLU A 31 -9.61 1.89 -2.31
C GLU A 31 -10.74 2.74 -2.90
N ILE A 32 -11.10 3.88 -2.30
CA ILE A 32 -12.31 4.65 -2.66
C ILE A 32 -12.01 5.82 -3.63
N THR A 33 -11.00 6.64 -3.33
CA THR A 33 -10.73 7.94 -3.99
C THR A 33 -9.29 8.17 -4.47
N GLY A 34 -8.34 7.32 -4.10
CA GLY A 34 -6.93 7.38 -4.45
C GLY A 34 -6.65 7.09 -5.92
N SER A 35 -5.61 7.71 -6.46
CA SER A 35 -5.21 7.64 -7.86
C SER A 35 -3.72 7.33 -7.99
N PHE A 36 -3.36 6.73 -9.13
CA PHE A 36 -1.98 6.38 -9.49
C PHE A 36 -1.27 5.45 -8.51
N ASN A 37 -2.01 4.49 -7.97
CA ASN A 37 -1.47 3.47 -7.08
C ASN A 37 -1.11 2.19 -7.87
N THR A 38 -0.12 1.43 -7.39
CA THR A 38 0.22 0.09 -7.91
C THR A 38 0.27 -0.92 -6.77
N ALA A 39 -0.56 -1.97 -6.83
CA ALA A 39 -0.64 -3.05 -5.86
C ALA A 39 -0.40 -4.40 -6.54
N THR A 40 0.63 -5.12 -6.10
CA THR A 40 0.91 -6.49 -6.56
C THR A 40 1.07 -7.41 -5.36
N GLY A 41 0.12 -8.35 -5.19
CA GLY A 41 0.09 -9.30 -4.09
C GLY A 41 -1.32 -9.48 -3.53
N ASP A 42 -1.55 -10.58 -2.81
CA ASP A 42 -2.80 -10.79 -2.08
C ASP A 42 -2.97 -9.69 -1.03
N GLN A 43 -4.11 -8.99 -1.10
CA GLN A 43 -4.50 -7.89 -0.22
C GLN A 43 -3.48 -6.72 -0.14
N ALA A 44 -2.65 -6.51 -1.15
CA ALA A 44 -1.82 -5.30 -1.23
C ALA A 44 -2.71 -4.05 -1.40
N LEU A 45 -2.44 -2.98 -0.63
CA LEU A 45 -3.25 -1.74 -0.58
C LEU A 45 -4.76 -1.97 -0.34
N ASN A 46 -5.13 -3.02 0.38
CA ASN A 46 -6.53 -3.44 0.47
C ASN A 46 -7.45 -2.37 1.09
N ASN A 47 -6.98 -1.69 2.14
CA ASN A 47 -7.72 -0.70 2.93
C ASN A 47 -6.97 0.64 2.93
N ASP A 48 -6.63 1.13 1.73
CA ASP A 48 -6.13 2.50 1.53
C ASP A 48 -7.28 3.42 1.13
N THR A 49 -7.76 4.25 2.06
CA THR A 49 -8.99 5.02 1.87
C THR A 49 -8.79 6.37 1.17
N GLY A 50 -7.62 6.66 0.58
CA GLY A 50 -7.43 7.91 -0.17
C GLY A 50 -5.99 8.32 -0.50
N GLY A 51 -4.99 7.49 -0.21
CA GLY A 51 -3.61 7.73 -0.60
C GLY A 51 -3.44 7.72 -2.12
N ASN A 52 -2.58 8.61 -2.62
CA ASN A 52 -2.19 8.67 -4.03
C ASN A 52 -0.71 8.30 -4.19
N TYR A 53 -0.34 7.84 -5.37
CA TYR A 53 1.06 7.57 -5.74
C TYR A 53 1.75 6.56 -4.81
N ASN A 54 1.04 5.51 -4.41
CA ASN A 54 1.54 4.43 -3.58
C ASN A 54 1.94 3.22 -4.43
N THR A 55 3.07 2.58 -4.12
CA THR A 55 3.50 1.32 -4.72
C THR A 55 3.65 0.26 -3.64
N ALA A 56 2.86 -0.81 -3.70
CA ALA A 56 2.89 -1.91 -2.75
C ALA A 56 3.06 -3.25 -3.47
N THR A 57 4.18 -3.93 -3.20
CA THR A 57 4.49 -5.26 -3.74
C THR A 57 4.76 -6.25 -2.62
N GLY A 58 3.88 -7.24 -2.45
CA GLY A 58 3.95 -8.25 -1.41
C GLY A 58 2.59 -8.57 -0.81
N ASN A 59 2.46 -9.73 -0.15
CA ASN A 59 1.24 -10.07 0.59
C ASN A 59 1.00 -9.01 1.68
N ARG A 60 -0.17 -8.38 1.65
CA ARG A 60 -0.60 -7.36 2.61
C ARG A 60 0.40 -6.19 2.77
N ALA A 61 1.19 -5.89 1.73
CA ALA A 61 1.99 -4.69 1.71
C ALA A 61 1.05 -3.47 1.71
N MET A 62 1.31 -2.49 2.59
CA MET A 62 0.45 -1.31 2.78
C MET A 62 -1.02 -1.63 2.98
N PHE A 63 -1.35 -2.67 3.74
CA PHE A 63 -2.73 -3.11 3.92
C PHE A 63 -3.64 -1.99 4.45
N ASN A 64 -3.21 -1.26 5.48
CA ASN A 64 -3.86 -0.07 6.03
C ASN A 64 -2.95 1.13 5.82
N SER A 65 -3.16 1.90 4.75
CA SER A 65 -2.36 3.10 4.48
C SER A 65 -3.26 4.27 4.16
N ASN A 66 -2.99 5.44 4.74
CA ASN A 66 -3.73 6.67 4.42
C ASN A 66 -2.81 7.76 3.83
N GLY A 67 -1.49 7.51 3.87
CA GLY A 67 -0.49 8.42 3.36
C GLY A 67 -0.27 8.24 1.85
N SER A 68 0.16 9.31 1.21
CA SER A 68 0.57 9.32 -0.20
C SER A 68 2.09 9.17 -0.35
N TYR A 69 2.55 8.83 -1.55
CA TYR A 69 3.98 8.75 -1.90
C TYR A 69 4.78 7.67 -1.15
N ASN A 70 4.14 6.55 -0.82
CA ASN A 70 4.79 5.44 -0.12
C ASN A 70 5.19 4.31 -1.07
N ALA A 71 6.31 3.66 -0.77
CA ALA A 71 6.83 2.52 -1.52
C ALA A 71 7.12 1.34 -0.57
N ALA A 72 6.39 0.24 -0.72
CA ALA A 72 6.50 -0.96 0.10
C ALA A 72 6.85 -2.18 -0.75
N TYR A 73 7.98 -2.82 -0.46
CA TYR A 73 8.44 -4.02 -1.13
C TYR A 73 8.74 -5.11 -0.10
N GLY A 74 7.86 -6.10 0.00
CA GLY A 74 7.94 -7.18 0.98
C GLY A 74 6.58 -7.47 1.61
N ALA A 75 6.40 -8.70 2.09
CA ALA A 75 5.18 -9.05 2.81
C ALA A 75 5.08 -8.22 4.09
N TYR A 76 3.92 -7.62 4.33
CA TYR A 76 3.63 -6.75 5.47
C TYR A 76 4.52 -5.50 5.61
N ALA A 77 5.23 -5.09 4.55
CA ALA A 77 5.93 -3.81 4.55
C ALA A 77 4.92 -2.65 4.61
N LEU A 78 5.15 -1.67 5.50
CA LEU A 78 4.23 -0.55 5.75
C LEU A 78 2.79 -0.97 6.06
N TYR A 79 2.59 -2.14 6.69
CA TYR A 79 1.26 -2.75 6.89
C TYR A 79 0.24 -1.79 7.51
N ASN A 80 0.63 -0.98 8.48
CA ASN A 80 -0.19 0.04 9.12
C ASN A 80 0.55 1.39 9.12
N ASN A 81 0.44 2.12 8.01
CA ASN A 81 1.19 3.35 7.78
C ASN A 81 0.25 4.55 7.54
N GLN A 82 0.21 5.50 8.47
CA GLN A 82 -0.63 6.69 8.37
C GLN A 82 0.11 7.92 7.83
N ALA A 83 1.42 7.79 7.57
CA ALA A 83 2.30 8.86 7.13
C ALA A 83 2.65 8.78 5.63
N GLY A 84 3.07 9.90 5.04
CA GLY A 84 3.47 9.97 3.64
C GLY A 84 4.98 9.80 3.43
N SER A 85 5.37 9.60 2.17
CA SER A 85 6.78 9.65 1.75
C SER A 85 7.71 8.62 2.43
N ASN A 86 7.23 7.40 2.68
CA ASN A 86 8.04 6.34 3.28
C ASN A 86 8.44 5.27 2.27
N THR A 87 9.68 4.79 2.35
CA THR A 87 10.17 3.62 1.60
C THR A 87 10.48 2.49 2.55
N ALA A 88 9.87 1.33 2.37
CA ALA A 88 10.13 0.13 3.16
C ALA A 88 10.41 -1.07 2.25
N ILE A 89 11.57 -1.69 2.45
CA ILE A 89 12.03 -2.85 1.68
C ILE A 89 12.42 -3.96 2.66
N GLY A 90 11.64 -5.03 2.72
CA GLY A 90 11.83 -6.17 3.61
C GLY A 90 10.53 -6.68 4.22
N TYR A 91 10.55 -7.93 4.70
CA TYR A 91 9.44 -8.48 5.49
C TYR A 91 9.23 -7.63 6.75
N VAL A 92 7.99 -7.19 6.99
CA VAL A 92 7.58 -6.37 8.15
C VAL A 92 8.39 -5.07 8.38
N ALA A 93 9.04 -4.55 7.34
CA ALA A 93 9.73 -3.24 7.42
C ALA A 93 8.69 -2.12 7.61
N SER A 94 8.91 -1.24 8.61
CA SER A 94 7.96 -0.19 9.02
C SER A 94 6.53 -0.69 9.25
N TYR A 95 6.38 -1.88 9.84
CA TYR A 95 5.08 -2.55 10.00
C TYR A 95 4.00 -1.65 10.64
N ASN A 96 4.34 -0.90 11.68
CA ASN A 96 3.51 0.16 12.25
C ASN A 96 4.25 1.49 12.15
N ASN A 97 3.71 2.44 11.38
CA ASN A 97 4.22 3.79 11.22
C ASN A 97 3.09 4.83 11.28
N THR A 98 2.83 5.39 12.46
CA THR A 98 1.62 6.22 12.70
C THR A 98 1.79 7.71 12.42
N GLY A 99 3.02 8.19 12.20
CA GLY A 99 3.31 9.62 12.03
C GLY A 99 4.65 9.95 11.37
N GLY A 100 5.62 9.04 11.40
CA GLY A 100 6.92 9.22 10.75
C GLY A 100 6.82 9.34 9.23
N SER A 101 7.05 10.53 8.68
CA SER A 101 7.15 10.75 7.22
C SER A 101 8.61 10.83 6.78
N GLY A 102 8.94 10.41 5.57
CA GLY A 102 10.30 10.50 5.04
C GLY A 102 11.25 9.38 5.49
N ASN A 103 10.74 8.28 6.01
CA ASN A 103 11.56 7.16 6.47
C ASN A 103 12.04 6.28 5.33
N THR A 104 13.25 5.75 5.46
CA THR A 104 13.78 4.66 4.63
C THR A 104 14.12 3.46 5.50
N SER A 105 13.34 2.39 5.37
CA SER A 105 13.51 1.14 6.10
C SER A 105 14.01 0.06 5.17
N LEU A 106 15.23 -0.43 5.41
CA LEU A 106 15.84 -1.49 4.60
C LEU A 106 16.19 -2.69 5.48
N GLY A 107 15.62 -3.85 5.16
CA GLY A 107 15.83 -5.11 5.87
C GLY A 107 14.58 -5.60 6.59
N SER A 108 14.58 -6.89 6.94
CA SER A 108 13.47 -7.52 7.66
C SER A 108 13.33 -6.91 9.07
N GLY A 109 12.15 -6.38 9.40
CA GLY A 109 11.87 -5.76 10.69
C GLY A 109 12.52 -4.39 10.92
N ALA A 110 13.13 -3.78 9.89
CA ALA A 110 13.69 -2.44 10.01
C ALA A 110 12.59 -1.43 10.36
N LEU A 111 12.80 -0.63 11.41
CA LEU A 111 11.86 0.38 11.91
C LEU A 111 10.44 -0.17 12.20
N GLN A 112 10.32 -1.43 12.64
CA GLN A 112 9.03 -2.11 12.82
C GLN A 112 7.99 -1.31 13.65
N PHE A 113 8.46 -0.53 14.63
CA PHE A 113 7.66 0.36 15.48
C PHE A 113 8.18 1.79 15.37
N ASN A 114 7.97 2.43 14.22
CA ASN A 114 8.23 3.86 14.10
C ASN A 114 6.93 4.60 14.43
N THR A 115 7.00 5.67 15.21
CA THR A 115 5.81 6.48 15.55
C THR A 115 5.88 7.81 14.85
#